data_AF-A0A2V8YX68-F1
#
_entry.id   AF-A0A2V8YX68-F1
#
_cell.length_a   1.000
_cell.length_b   1.000
_cell.length_c   1.000
_cell.angle_alpha   90.00
_cell.angle_beta   90.00
_cell.angle_gamma   90.00
#
_symmetry.space_group_name_H-M   'P 1'
#
loop_
_entity.id
_entity.type
_entity.pdbx_description
1 polymer ?
#
loop_
_entity_poly.entity_id
_entity_poly.type
_entity_poly.pdbx_seq_one_letter_code
_entity_poly.pdbx_strand_id
1 'polypeptide(L)'
;MAVALSNETKETVNLGVLDGHELLYLEVIKIPHSFRMASQPGMHRLLNCTALGKALLAFLPNEHREELVPMLAFERVTPRTIPNLARFRKELARVVQQGYAIDD
;
A
#
# COMPACT_ATOMS: atom_id res chain seq x y z
N MET A 1 -10.14 -15.75 -3.56
CA MET A 1 -8.86 -15.68 -2.82
C MET A 1 -8.98 -14.78 -1.59
N ALA A 2 -9.35 -13.50 -1.73
CA ALA A 2 -9.50 -12.57 -0.60
C ALA A 2 -10.50 -13.06 0.48
N VAL A 3 -11.65 -13.61 0.07
CA VAL A 3 -12.66 -14.16 0.99
C VAL A 3 -12.12 -15.31 1.84
N ALA A 4 -11.37 -16.23 1.23
CA ALA A 4 -10.80 -17.37 1.94
C ALA A 4 -9.79 -16.90 3.00
N LEU A 5 -8.92 -15.94 2.64
CA LEU A 5 -7.94 -15.36 3.55
C LEU A 5 -8.61 -14.63 4.73
N SER A 6 -9.63 -13.81 4.44
CA SER A 6 -10.38 -13.10 5.48
C SER A 6 -11.07 -14.07 6.46
N ASN A 7 -11.62 -15.17 5.93
CA ASN A 7 -12.24 -16.21 6.75
C ASN A 7 -11.25 -16.95 7.64
N GLU A 8 -10.01 -17.13 7.19
CA GLU A 8 -8.96 -17.82 7.93
C GLU A 8 -8.34 -16.93 9.01
N THR A 9 -7.98 -15.69 8.67
CA THR A 9 -7.29 -14.76 9.60
C THR A 9 -8.23 -14.05 10.54
N LYS A 10 -9.52 -13.97 10.21
CA LYS A 10 -10.49 -13.11 10.87
C LYS A 10 -10.10 -11.63 10.84
N GLU A 11 -9.33 -11.21 9.84
CA GLU A 11 -8.97 -9.81 9.60
C GLU A 11 -9.62 -9.21 8.35
N THR A 12 -9.65 -7.88 8.28
CA THR A 12 -10.06 -7.16 7.08
C THR A 12 -9.04 -7.37 5.97
N VAL A 13 -9.49 -7.78 4.79
CA VAL A 13 -8.62 -8.00 3.63
C VAL A 13 -8.96 -6.97 2.55
N ASN A 14 -7.94 -6.28 2.05
CA ASN A 14 -8.04 -5.33 0.95
C ASN A 14 -7.32 -5.87 -0.29
N LEU A 15 -7.95 -5.74 -1.44
CA LEU A 15 -7.33 -5.97 -2.75
C LEU A 15 -7.35 -4.66 -3.53
N GLY A 16 -6.24 -4.34 -4.16
CA GLY A 16 -6.13 -3.14 -4.97
C GLY A 16 -5.07 -3.24 -6.04
N VAL A 17 -5.11 -2.28 -6.94
CA VAL A 17 -4.24 -2.19 -8.13
C VAL A 17 -3.66 -0.79 -8.23
N LEU A 18 -2.61 -0.66 -9.03
CA LEU A 18 -2.11 0.64 -9.46
C LEU A 18 -3.07 1.24 -10.49
N ASP A 19 -3.49 2.48 -10.27
CA ASP A 19 -4.26 3.29 -11.21
C ASP A 19 -3.57 4.66 -11.35
N GLY A 20 -2.81 4.83 -12.44
CA GLY A 20 -1.93 5.98 -12.64
C GLY A 20 -0.88 6.11 -11.52
N HIS A 21 -1.05 7.11 -10.66
CA HIS A 21 -0.15 7.42 -9.54
C HIS A 21 -0.73 7.08 -8.17
N GLU A 22 -1.84 6.35 -8.14
CA GLU A 22 -2.58 6.04 -6.93
C GLU A 22 -2.90 4.54 -6.82
N LEU A 23 -3.20 4.11 -5.60
CA LEU A 23 -3.76 2.80 -5.30
C LEU A 23 -5.28 2.87 -5.43
N LEU A 24 -5.87 2.05 -6.30
CA LEU A 24 -7.31 1.82 -6.39
C LEU A 24 -7.69 0.54 -5.64
N TYR A 25 -8.60 0.64 -4.67
CA TYR A 25 -9.19 -0.54 -4.04
C TYR A 25 -10.23 -1.19 -4.95
N LEU A 26 -10.04 -2.47 -5.28
CA LEU A 26 -11.00 -3.27 -6.05
C LEU A 26 -11.96 -4.02 -5.15
N GLU A 27 -11.47 -4.57 -4.03
CA GLU A 27 -12.27 -5.36 -3.10
C GLU A 27 -11.84 -5.06 -1.66
N VAL A 28 -12.81 -4.95 -0.75
CA VAL A 28 -12.57 -4.77 0.68
C VAL A 28 -13.52 -5.68 1.43
N ILE A 29 -12.98 -6.73 2.04
CA ILE A 29 -13.75 -7.70 2.82
C ILE A 29 -13.63 -7.28 4.28
N LYS A 30 -14.71 -6.68 4.78
CA LYS A 30 -14.77 -6.15 6.14
C LYS A 30 -15.24 -7.23 7.10
N ILE A 31 -14.58 -7.31 8.24
CA ILE A 31 -15.04 -8.11 9.37
C ILE A 31 -15.58 -7.16 10.45
N PRO A 32 -16.66 -7.53 11.15
CA PRO A 32 -17.21 -6.72 12.24
C PRO A 32 -16.29 -6.75 13.47
N HIS A 33 -15.15 -6.04 13.40
CA HIS A 33 -14.36 -5.67 14.57
C HIS A 33 -14.61 -4.20 14.92
N SER A 34 -14.37 -3.82 16.18
CA SER A 34 -14.66 -2.49 16.75
C SER A 34 -13.83 -1.36 16.13
N PHE A 35 -12.72 -1.68 15.46
CA PHE A 35 -11.87 -0.73 14.73
C PHE A 35 -12.08 -0.86 13.22
N ARG A 36 -12.56 0.21 12.57
CA ARG A 36 -12.80 0.23 11.12
C ARG A 36 -11.78 1.13 10.43
N MET A 37 -10.92 0.52 9.62
CA MET A 37 -10.20 1.26 8.59
C MET A 37 -11.20 1.65 7.49
N ALA A 38 -11.26 2.93 7.12
CA ALA A 38 -12.28 3.49 6.22
C ALA A 38 -12.00 3.23 4.72
N SER A 39 -11.56 2.02 4.36
CA SER A 39 -11.36 1.63 2.95
C SER A 39 -12.66 1.12 2.33
N GLN A 40 -12.89 1.45 1.06
CA GLN A 40 -14.03 0.97 0.27
C GLN A 40 -13.58 0.70 -1.17
N PRO A 41 -14.20 -0.27 -1.87
CA PRO A 41 -14.00 -0.44 -3.30
C PRO A 41 -14.26 0.88 -4.05
N GLY A 42 -13.44 1.18 -5.04
CA GLY A 42 -13.50 2.42 -5.82
C GLY A 42 -12.78 3.61 -5.20
N MET A 43 -12.24 3.50 -3.98
CA MET A 43 -11.46 4.58 -3.38
C MET A 43 -10.01 4.57 -3.85
N HIS A 44 -9.46 5.77 -4.10
CA HIS A 44 -8.05 5.98 -4.35
C HIS A 44 -7.28 6.36 -3.07
N ARG A 45 -5.99 5.98 -3.02
CA ARG A 45 -5.05 6.33 -1.96
C ARG A 45 -3.66 6.60 -2.52
N LEU A 46 -2.91 7.44 -1.80
CA LEU A 46 -1.50 7.64 -2.07
C LEU A 46 -0.70 6.35 -1.87
N LEU A 47 0.20 6.07 -2.81
CA LEU A 47 0.99 4.84 -2.82
C LEU A 47 2.04 4.77 -1.69
N ASN A 48 2.57 5.92 -1.25
CA ASN A 48 3.62 5.99 -0.23
C ASN A 48 3.13 5.91 1.22
N CYS A 49 1.82 6.02 1.44
CA CYS A 49 1.20 6.08 2.77
C CYS A 49 0.49 4.80 3.18
N THR A 50 0.65 3.70 2.44
CA THR A 50 0.01 2.42 2.76
C THR A 50 0.97 1.26 2.51
N ALA A 51 0.84 0.17 3.28
CA ALA A 51 1.57 -1.07 3.01
C ALA A 51 1.29 -1.60 1.60
N LEU A 52 0.02 -1.57 1.17
CA LEU A 52 -0.38 -2.05 -0.15
C LEU A 52 0.26 -1.24 -1.29
N GLY A 53 0.28 0.10 -1.18
CA GLY A 53 0.94 0.95 -2.15
C GLY A 53 2.46 0.76 -2.19
N LYS A 54 3.10 0.59 -1.02
CA LYS A 54 4.53 0.22 -0.95
C LYS A 54 4.81 -1.12 -1.63
N ALA A 55 3.97 -2.13 -1.40
CA ALA A 55 4.10 -3.43 -2.04
C ALA A 55 3.93 -3.32 -3.57
N LEU A 56 2.90 -2.62 -4.04
CA LEU A 56 2.69 -2.38 -5.48
C LEU A 56 3.94 -1.75 -6.10
N LEU A 57 4.41 -0.62 -5.56
CA LEU A 57 5.58 0.08 -6.08
C LEU A 57 6.86 -0.76 -6.03
N ALA A 58 7.09 -1.51 -4.96
CA ALA A 58 8.30 -2.30 -4.78
C ALA A 58 8.47 -3.37 -5.87
N PHE A 59 7.37 -4.00 -6.30
CA PHE A 59 7.37 -5.12 -7.25
C PHE A 59 7.01 -4.73 -8.69
N LEU A 60 6.85 -3.44 -8.99
CA LEU A 60 6.79 -2.98 -10.38
C LEU A 60 8.11 -3.25 -11.13
N PRO A 61 8.07 -3.40 -12.46
CA PRO A 61 9.26 -3.32 -13.29
C PRO A 61 10.07 -2.07 -12.96
N ASN A 62 11.41 -2.21 -12.93
CA ASN A 62 12.30 -1.15 -12.48
C ASN A 62 12.04 0.18 -13.21
N GLU A 63 11.82 0.15 -14.53
CA GLU A 63 11.56 1.34 -15.35
C GLU A 63 10.32 2.11 -14.85
N HIS A 64 9.17 1.44 -14.71
CA HIS A 64 7.95 2.06 -14.19
C HIS A 64 8.10 2.56 -12.74
N ARG A 65 8.84 1.83 -11.90
CA ARG A 65 9.09 2.28 -10.52
C ARG A 65 9.93 3.56 -10.51
N GLU A 66 10.95 3.64 -11.35
CA GLU A 66 11.83 4.81 -11.47
C GLU A 66 11.11 6.02 -12.07
N GLU A 67 10.08 5.81 -12.89
CA GLU A 67 9.19 6.87 -13.37
C GLU A 67 8.25 7.37 -12.26
N LEU A 68 7.56 6.45 -11.57
CA LEU A 68 6.48 6.78 -10.63
C LEU A 68 6.97 7.33 -9.29
N VAL A 69 7.99 6.72 -8.71
CA VAL A 69 8.41 7.02 -7.33
C VAL A 69 8.90 8.47 -7.13
N PRO A 70 9.62 9.09 -8.08
CA PRO A 70 9.99 10.51 -7.98
C PRO A 70 8.80 11.49 -8.02
N MET A 71 7.65 11.10 -8.55
CA MET A 71 6.46 11.96 -8.67
C MET A 71 5.61 11.98 -7.38
N LEU A 72 5.94 11.15 -6.39
CA LEU A 72 5.17 11.06 -5.16
C LEU A 72 5.39 12.29 -4.26
N ALA A 73 4.29 12.79 -3.70
CA ALA A 73 4.34 13.83 -2.67
C ALA A 73 4.68 13.21 -1.31
N PHE A 74 5.72 13.73 -0.65
CA PHE A 74 6.15 13.28 0.68
C PHE A 74 5.65 14.24 1.76
N GLU A 75 4.35 14.21 1.99
CA GLU A 75 3.72 14.95 3.08
C GLU A 75 3.79 14.13 4.37
N ARG A 76 4.27 14.75 5.44
CA ARG A 76 4.39 14.08 6.74
C ARG A 76 3.05 14.12 7.47
N VAL A 77 2.28 13.04 7.35
CA VAL A 77 0.95 12.90 7.99
C VAL A 77 1.06 12.41 9.45
N THR A 78 2.07 11.59 9.75
CA THR A 78 2.36 11.09 11.10
C THR A 78 3.86 11.20 11.43
N PRO A 79 4.26 11.06 12.70
CA PRO A 79 5.68 11.00 13.06
C PRO A 79 6.46 9.88 12.35
N ARG A 80 5.78 8.80 11.94
CA ARG A 80 6.38 7.64 11.27
C ARG A 80 6.30 7.69 9.74
N THR A 81 5.57 8.66 9.16
CA THR A 81 5.51 8.83 7.70
C THR A 81 6.91 9.03 7.14
N ILE A 82 7.23 8.29 6.08
CA ILE A 82 8.52 8.36 5.40
C ILE A 82 8.62 9.75 4.73
N PRO A 83 9.60 10.58 5.11
CA PRO A 83 9.52 12.02 4.83
C PRO A 83 10.11 12.43 3.48
N ASN A 84 10.76 11.52 2.74
CA ASN A 84 11.39 11.87 1.47
C ASN A 84 11.67 10.66 0.57
N LEU A 85 11.91 10.97 -0.69
CA LEU A 85 12.25 10.03 -1.77
C LEU A 85 13.40 9.09 -1.42
N ALA A 86 14.50 9.62 -0.88
CA ALA A 86 15.68 8.80 -0.58
C ALA A 86 15.40 7.73 0.48
N ARG A 87 14.66 8.08 1.54
CA ARG A 87 14.23 7.10 2.55
C ARG A 87 13.20 6.14 1.99
N PHE A 88 12.29 6.60 1.13
CA PHE A 88 11.28 5.76 0.52
C PHE A 88 11.88 4.70 -0.41
N ARG A 89 12.91 5.05 -1.20
CA ARG A 89 13.65 4.08 -2.02
C ARG A 89 14.31 2.98 -1.19
N LYS A 90 14.87 3.33 -0.03
CA LYS A 90 15.42 2.35 0.92
C LYS A 90 14.33 1.42 1.46
N GLU A 91 13.16 1.97 1.77
CA GLU A 91 12.01 1.17 2.20
C GLU A 91 11.55 0.22 1.10
N LEU A 92 11.43 0.66 -0.16
CA LEU A 92 11.06 -0.21 -1.27
C LEU A 92 12.08 -1.35 -1.47
N ALA A 93 13.37 -1.07 -1.35
CA ALA A 93 14.41 -2.10 -1.40
C ALA A 93 14.25 -3.14 -0.26
N ARG A 94 13.92 -2.68 0.96
CA ARG A 94 13.61 -3.56 2.10
C ARG A 94 12.38 -4.42 1.83
N VAL A 95 11.32 -3.84 1.26
CA VAL A 95 10.08 -4.55 0.88
C VAL A 95 10.38 -5.65 -0.14
N VAL A 96 11.17 -5.37 -1.17
CA VAL A 96 11.60 -6.40 -2.14
C VAL A 96 12.37 -7.52 -1.45
N GLN A 97 13.31 -7.18 -0.56
CA GLN A 97 14.15 -8.16 0.13
C GLN A 97 13.34 -9.10 1.04
N GLN A 98 12.33 -8.59 1.75
CA GLN A 98 11.53 -9.38 2.69
C GLN A 98 10.29 -10.04 2.06
N GLY A 99 9.90 -9.62 0.85
CA GLY A 99 8.75 -10.18 0.13
C GLY A 99 7.38 -9.60 0.51
N TYR A 100 7.34 -8.60 1.39
CA TYR A 100 6.10 -7.97 1.85
C TYR A 100 6.34 -6.54 2.37
N ALA A 101 5.27 -5.77 2.57
CA ALA A 101 5.31 -4.45 3.18
C ALA A 101 4.45 -4.42 4.45
N ILE A 102 4.90 -3.68 5.46
CA ILE A 102 4.13 -3.39 6.68
C ILE A 102 4.04 -1.86 6.82
N ASP A 103 2.91 -1.37 7.30
CA ASP A 103 2.69 0.03 7.64
C ASP A 103 2.53 0.14 9.16
N ASP A 104 3.47 0.85 9.80
CA ASP A 104 3.67 0.85 11.26
C ASP A 104 3.30 2.19 11.88
#